data_AF-A0A674HUJ4-F1
#
_entry.id   AF-A0A674HUJ4-F1
#
_cell.length_a   1.000
_cell.length_b   1.000
_cell.length_c   1.000
_cell.angle_alpha   90.00
_cell.angle_beta   90.00
_cell.angle_gamma   90.00
#
_symmetry.space_group_name_H-M   'P 1'
#
loop_
_entity.id
_entity.type
_entity.pdbx_description
1 polymer ?
#
loop_
_entity_poly.entity_id
_entity_poly.type
_entity_poly.pdbx_seq_one_letter_code
_entity_poly.pdbx_strand_id
1 'polypeptide(L)'
;VQVRSLSISGCDGKRDPSPFSLLHYNFTLFLPVKGIIHVMYFFFFFFFFFPPISKADKEFVWSLWKNLQVSKSDLTQTVSLVVERENQKAEVKDRSILEILHAKDRKMEHVSLEHQEINSLMQRKSAVDEENARLKNEFCNLNRKFKDKSQELKDTKECAQKKEEQNRLVIKNLEEEKKGLNICCADLLSDLEKLRKQEAQWKKTKSGNNIRIKAIDRKINEDRKLLIYNKIICIQILTEIIVLFLDFSLFLVFNRKELEEIQNLCRQNIEDRTQQAELIKQLEALNADTQKVLQDQEYAHTAKTTYQKVCYSIVIKL
;
A
#
# COMPACT_ATOMS: atom_id res chain seq x y z
N VAL A 1 38.70 44.94 23.79
CA VAL A 1 37.88 46.08 24.28
C VAL A 1 37.37 45.69 25.66
N GLN A 2 37.56 46.39 26.76
CA GLN A 2 38.36 47.55 27.14
C GLN A 2 38.30 47.58 28.67
N VAL A 3 39.40 48.00 29.28
CA VAL A 3 39.60 48.28 30.70
C VAL A 3 38.59 49.32 31.21
N ARG A 4 38.14 49.20 32.47
CA ARG A 4 38.03 50.34 33.40
C ARG A 4 37.90 49.91 34.85
N SER A 5 39.01 50.12 35.55
CA SER A 5 39.13 50.52 36.94
C SER A 5 38.36 51.80 37.25
N LEU A 6 37.95 51.96 38.51
CA LEU A 6 38.08 53.24 39.24
C LEU A 6 37.93 53.04 40.76
N SER A 7 39.03 53.35 41.45
CA SER A 7 39.17 53.60 42.88
C SER A 7 38.58 54.95 43.28
N ILE A 8 38.35 55.16 44.59
CA ILE A 8 38.48 56.43 45.37
C ILE A 8 38.38 55.99 46.84
N SER A 9 39.48 55.99 47.62
CA SER A 9 40.01 57.10 48.44
C SER A 9 39.02 57.52 49.54
N GLY A 10 39.32 57.48 50.83
CA GLY A 10 40.55 57.86 51.51
C GLY A 10 40.31 59.17 52.29
N CYS A 11 40.90 59.26 53.48
CA CYS A 11 41.19 60.46 54.29
C CYS A 11 40.28 60.86 55.47
N ASP A 12 40.94 60.80 56.64
CA ASP A 12 41.16 61.87 57.61
C ASP A 12 40.05 62.32 58.57
N GLY A 13 40.23 61.92 59.84
CA GLY A 13 40.95 62.74 60.81
C GLY A 13 40.42 64.16 61.06
N LYS A 14 40.02 64.43 62.31
CA LYS A 14 40.27 65.72 62.96
C LYS A 14 40.17 65.62 64.49
N ARG A 15 41.31 65.91 65.10
CA ARG A 15 41.56 66.18 66.51
C ARG A 15 41.44 67.70 66.72
N ASP A 16 40.90 68.07 67.87
CA ASP A 16 41.14 69.31 68.63
C ASP A 16 40.63 70.65 68.02
N PRO A 17 40.51 71.77 68.78
CA PRO A 17 41.02 72.00 70.13
C PRO A 17 40.08 72.76 71.10
N SER A 18 40.50 72.79 72.38
CA SER A 18 40.15 73.83 73.35
C SER A 18 40.57 75.23 72.86
N PRO A 19 40.05 76.30 73.46
CA PRO A 19 40.95 77.39 73.79
C PRO A 19 40.65 78.09 75.12
N PHE A 20 41.65 78.88 75.52
CA PHE A 20 41.73 79.85 76.62
C PHE A 20 42.26 79.28 77.96
N SER A 21 43.56 79.20 78.21
CA SER A 21 44.69 80.16 78.13
C SER A 21 44.87 81.03 79.39
N LEU A 22 46.03 80.79 80.01
CA LEU A 22 46.95 81.73 80.66
C LEU A 22 46.40 82.95 81.41
N LEU A 23 46.63 82.95 82.73
CA LEU A 23 47.22 84.11 83.39
C LEU A 23 48.22 83.66 84.46
N HIS A 24 49.50 83.79 84.09
CA HIS A 24 50.65 83.89 84.98
C HIS A 24 50.42 85.05 85.96
N TYR A 25 50.61 84.83 87.26
CA TYR A 25 51.01 85.90 88.17
C TYR A 25 52.04 85.37 89.17
N ASN A 26 53.31 85.71 88.89
CA ASN A 26 54.39 85.71 89.86
C ASN A 26 54.11 86.80 90.89
N PHE A 27 54.25 86.51 92.18
CA PHE A 27 54.57 87.54 93.17
C PHE A 27 55.37 86.92 94.32
N THR A 28 56.68 87.03 94.21
CA THR A 28 57.64 86.72 95.26
C THR A 28 57.98 88.01 96.02
N LEU A 29 58.09 87.90 97.35
CA LEU A 29 58.67 88.83 98.35
C LEU A 29 57.93 90.15 98.69
N PHE A 30 57.33 90.20 99.89
CA PHE A 30 57.79 91.02 101.04
C PHE A 30 56.95 90.68 102.31
N LEU A 31 57.63 90.45 103.43
CA LEU A 31 57.16 90.04 104.78
C LEU A 31 56.12 91.02 105.43
N PRO A 32 55.55 90.75 106.64
CA PRO A 32 54.55 89.73 106.96
C PRO A 32 53.38 90.35 107.78
N VAL A 33 52.38 90.97 107.14
CA VAL A 33 51.15 91.44 107.86
C VAL A 33 49.85 91.27 107.03
N LYS A 34 49.92 90.71 105.81
CA LYS A 34 48.80 90.70 104.85
C LYS A 34 47.97 89.40 104.78
N GLY A 35 48.21 88.43 105.67
CA GLY A 35 47.54 87.11 105.63
C GLY A 35 46.00 87.17 105.78
N ILE A 36 45.46 88.14 106.51
CA ILE A 36 44.00 88.21 106.79
C ILE A 36 43.22 88.85 105.62
N ILE A 37 43.82 89.83 104.93
CA ILE A 37 43.14 90.58 103.85
C ILE A 37 42.98 89.70 102.59
N HIS A 38 43.96 88.84 102.28
CA HIS A 38 43.86 87.91 101.16
C HIS A 38 42.76 86.86 101.35
N VAL A 39 42.55 86.37 102.58
CA VAL A 39 41.48 85.41 102.89
C VAL A 39 40.10 86.06 102.73
N MET A 40 39.94 87.32 103.14
CA MET A 40 38.69 88.06 102.94
C MET A 40 38.39 88.34 101.46
N TYR A 41 39.39 88.75 100.68
CA TYR A 41 39.22 88.95 99.23
C TYR A 41 38.92 87.64 98.49
N PHE A 42 39.57 86.53 98.88
CA PHE A 42 39.30 85.21 98.31
C PHE A 42 37.87 84.75 98.59
N PHE A 43 37.37 84.90 99.82
CA PHE A 43 35.97 84.59 100.17
C PHE A 43 34.97 85.47 99.44
N PHE A 44 35.24 86.78 99.33
CA PHE A 44 34.35 87.71 98.64
C PHE A 44 34.27 87.42 97.14
N PHE A 45 35.41 87.10 96.51
CA PHE A 45 35.48 86.77 95.08
C PHE A 45 34.80 85.43 94.77
N PHE A 46 34.96 84.41 95.63
CA PHE A 46 34.34 83.09 95.46
C PHE A 46 32.80 83.12 95.61
N PHE A 47 32.26 84.01 96.45
CA PHE A 47 30.82 84.15 96.68
C PHE A 47 30.08 84.95 95.60
N PHE A 48 30.77 85.90 94.94
CA PHE A 48 30.16 86.82 93.96
C PHE A 48 30.43 86.46 92.49
N PHE A 49 31.60 85.92 92.15
CA PHE A 49 32.01 85.75 90.75
C PHE A 49 31.84 84.32 90.18
N PHE A 50 31.53 83.31 91.00
CA PHE A 50 31.29 81.92 90.56
C PHE A 50 29.81 81.50 90.70
N PRO A 51 29.07 81.24 89.58
CA PRO A 51 27.78 80.53 89.61
C PRO A 51 27.90 79.08 89.07
N PRO A 52 27.00 78.13 89.41
CA PRO A 52 25.97 78.11 90.43
C PRO A 52 26.32 77.08 91.50
N ILE A 53 26.92 77.53 92.59
CA ILE A 53 26.99 76.74 93.82
C ILE A 53 25.53 76.58 94.31
N SER A 54 25.05 75.34 94.45
CA SER A 54 23.64 75.07 94.82
C SER A 54 23.27 75.83 96.10
N LYS A 55 21.98 76.14 96.32
CA LYS A 55 21.55 76.92 97.52
C LYS A 55 22.07 76.30 98.83
N ALA A 56 22.12 74.97 98.89
CA ALA A 56 22.70 74.20 99.99
C ALA A 56 24.22 74.42 100.14
N ASP A 57 24.95 74.59 99.03
CA ASP A 57 26.38 74.78 99.06
C ASP A 57 26.77 76.23 99.43
N LYS A 58 25.93 77.22 99.12
CA LYS A 58 26.12 78.60 99.60
C LYS A 58 25.95 78.72 101.11
N GLU A 59 24.94 78.06 101.68
CA GLU A 59 24.71 78.03 103.13
C GLU A 59 25.78 77.22 103.87
N PHE A 60 26.29 76.15 103.26
CA PHE A 60 27.41 75.38 103.80
C PHE A 60 28.71 76.20 103.90
N VAL A 61 29.11 76.90 102.82
CA VAL A 61 30.31 77.75 102.81
C VAL A 61 30.19 78.90 103.82
N TRP A 62 29.00 79.48 103.97
CA TRP A 62 28.72 80.51 104.97
C TRP A 62 28.82 79.99 106.41
N SER A 63 28.25 78.82 106.68
CA SER A 63 28.34 78.15 107.99
C SER A 63 29.79 77.75 108.33
N LEU A 64 30.57 77.34 107.32
CA LEU A 64 31.98 76.97 107.46
C LEU A 64 32.83 78.18 107.87
N TRP A 65 32.64 79.31 107.17
CA TRP A 65 33.33 80.58 107.45
C TRP A 65 33.04 81.09 108.87
N LYS A 66 31.80 80.96 109.33
CA LYS A 66 31.38 81.38 110.68
C LYS A 66 32.03 80.53 111.79
N ASN A 67 32.20 79.23 111.57
CA ASN A 67 32.85 78.32 112.54
C ASN A 67 34.38 78.54 112.65
N LEU A 68 35.04 78.96 111.58
CA LEU A 68 36.48 79.30 111.56
C LEU A 68 36.84 80.60 112.31
N GLN A 69 35.86 81.46 112.61
CA GLN A 69 36.08 82.73 113.32
C GLN A 69 36.10 82.60 114.85
N VAL A 70 35.80 81.43 115.41
CA VAL A 70 35.82 81.20 116.86
C VAL A 70 37.26 80.98 117.33
N SER A 71 37.70 81.68 118.39
CA SER A 71 39.11 81.82 118.82
C SER A 71 39.83 80.55 119.30
N LYS A 72 39.20 79.37 119.20
CA LYS A 72 39.78 78.02 119.31
C LYS A 72 39.05 77.07 118.35
N SER A 73 38.97 77.39 117.07
CA SER A 73 38.35 76.51 116.08
C SER A 73 39.22 75.27 115.88
N ASP A 74 38.71 74.09 116.24
CA ASP A 74 39.35 72.82 115.88
C ASP A 74 39.27 72.66 114.35
N LEU A 75 40.38 72.95 113.69
CA LEU A 75 40.51 72.86 112.24
C LEU A 75 40.09 71.47 111.74
N THR A 76 40.30 70.43 112.55
CA THR A 76 39.92 69.04 112.28
C THR A 76 38.41 68.89 112.11
N GLN A 77 37.61 69.55 112.96
CA GLN A 77 36.15 69.51 112.90
C GLN A 77 35.60 70.23 111.67
N THR A 78 36.20 71.37 111.31
CA THR A 78 35.80 72.12 110.11
C THR A 78 36.14 71.37 108.84
N VAL A 79 37.34 70.78 108.76
CA VAL A 79 37.73 69.90 107.64
C VAL A 79 36.80 68.69 107.58
N SER A 80 36.42 68.09 108.71
CA SER A 80 35.49 66.95 108.77
C SER A 80 34.11 67.28 108.19
N LEU A 81 33.56 68.49 108.41
CA LEU A 81 32.28 68.91 107.81
C LEU A 81 32.37 69.09 106.28
N VAL A 82 33.51 69.59 105.76
CA VAL A 82 33.75 69.71 104.30
C VAL A 82 33.88 68.34 103.67
N VAL A 83 34.65 67.45 104.31
CA VAL A 83 34.82 66.06 103.89
C VAL A 83 33.46 65.35 103.88
N GLU A 84 32.65 65.48 104.93
CA GLU A 84 31.31 64.88 105.01
C GLU A 84 30.38 65.41 103.91
N ARG A 85 30.39 66.73 103.64
CA ARG A 85 29.53 67.31 102.61
C ARG A 85 29.95 66.93 101.19
N GLU A 86 31.25 66.95 100.90
CA GLU A 86 31.78 66.48 99.62
C GLU A 86 31.56 64.97 99.46
N ASN A 87 31.64 64.18 100.55
CA ASN A 87 31.26 62.78 100.56
C ASN A 87 29.77 62.59 100.19
N GLN A 88 28.85 63.33 100.82
CA GLN A 88 27.42 63.28 100.46
C GLN A 88 27.14 63.67 99.00
N LYS A 89 27.83 64.67 98.46
CA LYS A 89 27.70 65.03 97.03
C LYS A 89 28.25 63.94 96.12
N ALA A 90 29.36 63.31 96.50
CA ALA A 90 29.90 62.17 95.78
C ALA A 90 28.89 61.02 95.80
N GLU A 91 28.33 60.67 96.96
CA GLU A 91 27.32 59.63 97.12
C GLU A 91 26.04 59.88 96.30
N VAL A 92 25.54 61.11 96.25
CA VAL A 92 24.36 61.46 95.41
C VAL A 92 24.68 61.32 93.92
N LYS A 93 25.88 61.75 93.49
CA LYS A 93 26.33 61.57 92.10
C LYS A 93 26.47 60.09 91.77
N ASP A 94 27.09 59.31 92.66
CA ASP A 94 27.27 57.87 92.48
C ASP A 94 25.92 57.15 92.43
N ARG A 95 24.94 57.53 93.27
CA ARG A 95 23.57 57.00 93.22
C ARG A 95 22.88 57.32 91.89
N SER A 96 23.00 58.57 91.43
CA SER A 96 22.44 58.99 90.14
C SER A 96 23.09 58.25 88.97
N ILE A 97 24.41 58.05 89.01
CA ILE A 97 25.15 57.26 88.03
C ILE A 97 24.68 55.80 88.06
N LEU A 98 24.55 55.19 89.24
CA LEU A 98 24.05 53.82 89.39
C LEU A 98 22.61 53.66 88.87
N GLU A 99 21.72 54.63 89.12
CA GLU A 99 20.37 54.63 88.55
C GLU A 99 20.40 54.68 87.02
N ILE A 100 21.27 55.51 86.44
CA ILE A 100 21.46 55.58 84.98
C ILE A 100 22.03 54.27 84.44
N LEU A 101 22.99 53.65 85.12
CA LEU A 101 23.57 52.36 84.74
C LEU A 101 22.50 51.27 84.78
N HIS A 102 21.76 51.13 85.88
CA HIS A 102 20.66 50.16 85.97
C HIS A 102 19.58 50.41 84.92
N ALA A 103 19.25 51.68 84.60
CA ALA A 103 18.30 51.99 83.54
C ALA A 103 18.86 51.63 82.14
N LYS A 104 20.16 51.80 81.91
CA LYS A 104 20.83 51.38 80.67
C LYS A 104 20.91 49.86 80.56
N ASP A 105 21.22 49.14 81.64
CA ASP A 105 21.30 47.69 81.67
C ASP A 105 19.93 47.06 81.35
N ARG A 106 18.84 47.56 81.97
CA ARG A 106 17.47 47.14 81.61
C ARG A 106 17.13 47.38 80.14
N LYS A 107 17.56 48.52 79.58
CA LYS A 107 17.37 48.80 78.14
C LYS A 107 18.20 47.88 77.26
N MET A 108 19.42 47.55 77.67
CA MET A 108 20.31 46.66 76.94
C MET A 108 19.78 45.23 76.91
N GLU A 109 19.26 44.73 78.04
CA GLU A 109 18.56 43.45 78.11
C GLU A 109 17.34 43.42 77.19
N HIS A 110 16.50 44.46 77.20
CA HIS A 110 15.34 44.54 76.32
C HIS A 110 15.72 44.52 74.84
N VAL A 111 16.69 45.34 74.43
CA VAL A 111 17.19 45.38 73.03
C VAL A 111 17.81 44.04 72.61
N SER A 112 18.47 43.35 73.53
CA SER A 112 19.02 42.00 73.29
C SER A 112 17.93 40.97 73.05
N LEU A 113 16.87 40.98 73.87
CA LEU A 113 15.69 40.11 73.69
C LEU A 113 14.98 40.40 72.37
N GLU A 114 14.76 41.67 72.03
CA GLU A 114 14.18 42.06 70.74
C GLU A 114 15.06 41.61 69.56
N HIS A 115 16.39 41.73 69.67
CA HIS A 115 17.31 41.23 68.64
C HIS A 115 17.20 39.72 68.46
N GLN A 116 17.08 38.97 69.56
CA GLN A 116 16.94 37.52 69.50
C GLN A 116 15.60 37.12 68.85
N GLU A 117 14.52 37.82 69.18
CA GLU A 117 13.21 37.60 68.57
C GLU A 117 13.22 37.94 67.07
N ILE A 118 13.77 39.09 66.68
CA ILE A 118 13.95 39.49 65.27
C ILE A 118 14.76 38.45 64.51
N ASN A 119 15.86 37.95 65.08
CA ASN A 119 16.68 36.94 64.42
C ASN A 119 15.89 35.62 64.23
N SER A 120 15.12 35.19 65.24
CA SER A 120 14.27 34.00 65.13
C SER A 120 13.17 34.16 64.05
N LEU A 121 12.57 35.35 63.94
CA LEU A 121 11.58 35.67 62.92
C LEU A 121 12.20 35.73 61.53
N MET A 122 13.40 36.29 61.41
CA MET A 122 14.13 36.37 60.15
C MET A 122 14.50 34.96 59.62
N GLN A 123 14.95 34.06 60.50
CA GLN A 123 15.21 32.66 60.12
C GLN A 123 13.95 31.95 59.63
N ARG A 124 12.83 32.11 60.35
CA ARG A 124 11.55 31.51 59.96
C ARG A 124 11.05 32.07 58.62
N LYS A 125 11.20 33.38 58.40
CA LYS A 125 10.86 34.02 57.14
C LYS A 125 11.69 33.47 55.98
N SER A 126 13.01 33.36 56.14
CA SER A 126 13.89 32.80 55.09
C SER A 126 13.50 31.36 54.73
N ALA A 127 13.18 30.51 55.72
CA ALA A 127 12.72 29.15 55.47
C ALA A 127 11.41 29.11 54.66
N VAL A 128 10.45 29.99 54.99
CA VAL A 128 9.19 30.11 54.26
C VAL A 128 9.41 30.64 52.84
N ASP A 129 10.31 31.62 52.65
CA ASP A 129 10.64 32.17 51.34
C ASP A 129 11.30 31.10 50.43
N GLU A 130 12.15 30.25 50.99
CA GLU A 130 12.74 29.10 50.28
C GLU A 130 11.69 28.05 49.90
N GLU A 131 10.77 27.71 50.81
CA GLU A 131 9.67 26.78 50.53
C GLU A 131 8.74 27.35 49.44
N ASN A 132 8.39 28.63 49.52
CA ASN A 132 7.55 29.29 48.54
C ASN A 132 8.23 29.32 47.15
N ALA A 133 9.55 29.55 47.10
CA ALA A 133 10.31 29.44 45.87
C ALA A 133 10.31 28.01 45.29
N ARG A 134 10.46 26.99 46.15
CA ARG A 134 10.36 25.58 45.74
C ARG A 134 8.97 25.24 45.19
N LEU A 135 7.91 25.58 45.91
CA LEU A 135 6.52 25.34 45.49
C LEU A 135 6.19 26.07 44.18
N LYS A 136 6.66 27.31 44.01
CA LYS A 136 6.49 28.06 42.75
C LYS A 136 7.18 27.36 41.58
N ASN A 137 8.37 26.80 41.78
CA ASN A 137 9.07 26.02 40.76
C ASN A 137 8.35 24.72 40.44
N GLU A 138 7.86 23.98 41.45
CA GLU A 138 7.07 22.76 41.27
C GLU A 138 5.77 23.04 40.52
N PHE A 139 5.06 24.10 40.88
CA PHE A 139 3.85 24.53 40.18
C PHE A 139 4.12 24.86 38.71
N CYS A 140 5.18 25.61 38.42
CA CYS A 140 5.60 25.90 37.04
C CYS A 140 5.93 24.62 36.27
N ASN A 141 6.63 23.67 36.90
CA ASN A 141 6.99 22.38 36.29
C ASN A 141 5.75 21.52 36.01
N LEU A 142 4.81 21.42 36.96
CA LEU A 142 3.56 20.68 36.78
C LEU A 142 2.68 21.32 35.70
N ASN A 143 2.55 22.64 35.69
CA ASN A 143 1.80 23.36 34.68
C ASN A 143 2.39 23.15 33.26
N ARG A 144 3.73 23.08 33.14
CA ARG A 144 4.39 22.72 31.88
C ARG A 144 4.04 21.29 31.46
N LYS A 145 4.22 20.31 32.34
CA LYS A 145 3.87 18.90 32.08
C LYS A 145 2.41 18.73 31.69
N PHE A 146 1.49 19.47 32.32
CA PHE A 146 0.07 19.45 31.98
C PHE A 146 -0.17 19.94 30.55
N LYS A 147 0.45 21.07 30.16
CA LYS A 147 0.36 21.59 28.78
C LYS A 147 0.93 20.62 27.76
N ASP A 148 2.11 20.05 28.04
CA ASP A 148 2.76 19.07 27.16
C ASP A 148 1.87 17.83 26.97
N LYS A 149 1.32 17.28 28.07
CA LYS A 149 0.42 16.13 28.03
C LYS A 149 -0.91 16.42 27.33
N SER A 150 -1.46 17.63 27.52
CA SER A 150 -2.65 18.06 26.79
C SER A 150 -2.41 18.15 25.28
N GLN A 151 -1.23 18.61 24.86
CA GLN A 151 -0.86 18.67 23.45
C GLN A 151 -0.61 17.29 22.86
N GLU A 152 0.13 16.42 23.56
CA GLU A 152 0.36 15.02 23.16
C GLU A 152 -0.96 14.26 22.99
N LEU A 153 -1.92 14.48 23.89
CA LEU A 153 -3.25 13.90 23.80
C LEU A 153 -4.01 14.39 22.56
N LYS A 154 -3.91 15.69 22.25
CA LYS A 154 -4.53 16.29 21.07
C LYS A 154 -3.96 15.69 19.79
N ASP A 155 -2.63 15.63 19.68
CA ASP A 155 -1.94 15.10 18.49
C ASP A 155 -2.23 13.61 18.28
N THR A 156 -2.25 12.83 19.37
CA THR A 156 -2.60 11.40 19.33
C THR A 156 -4.04 11.19 18.88
N LYS A 157 -4.97 12.02 19.36
CA LYS A 157 -6.39 11.96 18.96
C LYS A 157 -6.56 12.31 17.47
N GLU A 158 -5.90 13.35 16.98
CA GLU A 158 -5.93 13.72 15.56
C GLU A 158 -5.30 12.63 14.67
N CYS A 159 -4.19 12.04 15.11
CA CYS A 159 -3.55 10.91 14.41
C CYS A 159 -4.48 9.69 14.35
N ALA A 160 -5.11 9.33 15.46
CA ALA A 160 -6.07 8.23 15.52
C ALA A 160 -7.28 8.47 14.59
N GLN A 161 -7.84 9.68 14.59
CA GLN A 161 -8.95 10.06 13.70
C GLN A 161 -8.56 9.99 12.22
N LYS A 162 -7.37 10.46 11.84
CA LYS A 162 -6.88 10.34 10.46
C LYS A 162 -6.74 8.87 10.04
N LYS A 163 -6.21 8.02 10.93
CA LYS A 163 -6.09 6.58 10.66
C LYS A 163 -7.45 5.89 10.56
N GLU A 164 -8.41 6.28 11.39
CA GLU A 164 -9.79 5.77 11.34
C GLU A 164 -10.48 6.15 10.03
N GLU A 165 -10.36 7.39 9.57
CA GLU A 165 -10.93 7.82 8.28
C GLU A 165 -10.23 7.13 7.10
N GLN A 166 -8.91 6.96 7.15
CA GLN A 166 -8.19 6.14 6.16
C GLN A 166 -8.70 4.70 6.13
N ASN A 167 -8.85 4.06 7.29
CA ASN A 167 -9.40 2.70 7.38
C ASN A 167 -10.82 2.63 6.82
N ARG A 168 -11.65 3.63 7.09
CA ARG A 168 -13.02 3.74 6.56
C ARG A 168 -13.03 3.81 5.02
N LEU A 169 -12.14 4.60 4.43
CA LEU A 169 -11.98 4.67 2.97
C LEU A 169 -11.51 3.35 2.37
N VAL A 170 -10.53 2.69 2.99
CA VAL A 170 -10.03 1.37 2.54
C VAL A 170 -11.14 0.32 2.59
N ILE A 171 -11.92 0.27 3.68
CA ILE A 171 -13.05 -0.67 3.80
C ILE A 171 -14.08 -0.40 2.70
N LYS A 172 -14.43 0.86 2.44
CA LYS A 172 -15.38 1.22 1.37
C LYS A 172 -14.91 0.74 0.00
N ASN A 173 -13.64 0.96 -0.34
CA ASN A 173 -13.07 0.50 -1.62
C ASN A 173 -13.11 -1.03 -1.74
N LEU A 174 -12.72 -1.76 -0.68
CA LEU A 174 -12.76 -3.22 -0.66
C LEU A 174 -14.20 -3.77 -0.78
N GLU A 175 -15.19 -3.09 -0.21
CA GLU A 175 -16.60 -3.44 -0.38
C GLU A 175 -17.08 -3.25 -1.83
N GLU A 176 -16.64 -2.19 -2.49
CA GLU A 176 -16.94 -1.92 -3.90
C GLU A 176 -16.29 -2.97 -4.83
N GLU A 177 -15.01 -3.29 -4.61
CA GLU A 177 -14.33 -4.37 -5.33
C GLU A 177 -15.01 -5.73 -5.13
N LYS A 178 -15.40 -6.05 -3.88
CA LYS A 178 -16.13 -7.28 -3.55
C LYS A 178 -17.47 -7.35 -4.29
N LYS A 179 -18.22 -6.24 -4.37
CA LYS A 179 -19.47 -6.16 -5.14
C LYS A 179 -19.20 -6.41 -6.63
N GLY A 180 -18.17 -5.79 -7.20
CA GLY A 180 -17.77 -6.00 -8.58
C GLY A 180 -17.40 -7.46 -8.89
N LEU A 181 -16.58 -8.08 -8.03
CA LEU A 181 -16.20 -9.49 -8.15
C LEU A 181 -17.41 -10.42 -8.03
N ASN A 182 -18.35 -10.14 -7.12
CA ASN A 182 -19.56 -10.94 -6.98
C ASN A 182 -20.44 -10.89 -8.24
N ILE A 183 -20.58 -9.73 -8.88
CA ILE A 183 -21.31 -9.60 -10.15
C ILE A 183 -20.62 -10.44 -11.23
N CYS A 184 -19.30 -10.30 -11.38
CA CYS A 184 -18.51 -11.07 -12.34
C CYS A 184 -18.65 -12.59 -12.12
N CYS A 185 -18.59 -13.05 -10.86
CA CYS A 185 -18.82 -14.45 -10.51
C CYS A 185 -20.22 -14.94 -10.91
N ALA A 186 -21.26 -14.12 -10.72
CA ALA A 186 -22.62 -14.46 -11.11
C ALA A 186 -22.76 -14.58 -12.64
N ASP A 187 -22.15 -13.66 -13.39
CA ASP A 187 -22.15 -13.69 -14.87
C ASP A 187 -21.42 -14.93 -15.42
N LEU A 188 -20.23 -15.23 -14.89
CA LEU A 188 -19.45 -16.42 -15.26
C LEU A 188 -20.19 -17.72 -14.95
N LEU A 189 -20.90 -17.78 -13.81
CA LEU A 189 -21.74 -18.94 -13.47
C LEU A 189 -22.91 -19.10 -14.46
N SER A 190 -23.56 -18.00 -14.84
CA SER A 190 -24.62 -18.00 -15.86
C SER A 190 -24.09 -18.51 -17.21
N ASP A 191 -22.92 -18.05 -17.65
CA ASP A 191 -22.34 -18.47 -18.93
C ASP A 191 -21.87 -19.92 -18.92
N LEU A 192 -21.31 -20.40 -17.80
CA LEU A 192 -21.01 -21.82 -17.60
C LEU A 192 -22.25 -22.69 -17.74
N GLU A 193 -23.39 -22.26 -17.19
CA GLU A 193 -24.65 -23.01 -17.29
C GLU A 193 -25.19 -23.02 -18.72
N LYS A 194 -25.06 -21.92 -19.46
CA LYS A 194 -25.41 -21.87 -20.90
C LYS A 194 -24.54 -22.84 -21.71
N LEU A 195 -23.22 -22.84 -21.48
CA LEU A 195 -22.29 -23.74 -22.17
C LEU A 195 -22.58 -25.21 -21.85
N ARG A 196 -22.90 -25.55 -20.60
CA ARG A 196 -23.33 -26.92 -20.23
C ARG A 196 -24.58 -27.37 -20.98
N LYS A 197 -25.58 -26.49 -21.09
CA LYS A 197 -26.81 -26.77 -21.86
C LYS A 197 -26.50 -27.00 -23.34
N GLN A 198 -25.64 -26.17 -23.92
CA GLN A 198 -25.19 -26.34 -25.31
C GLN A 198 -24.42 -27.65 -25.52
N GLU A 199 -23.52 -28.01 -24.60
CA GLU A 199 -22.76 -29.26 -24.66
C GLU A 199 -23.69 -30.48 -24.60
N ALA A 200 -24.68 -30.48 -23.70
CA ALA A 200 -25.67 -31.54 -23.60
C ALA A 200 -26.49 -31.68 -24.89
N GLN A 201 -26.90 -30.56 -25.49
CA GLN A 201 -27.60 -30.55 -26.77
C GLN A 201 -26.72 -31.11 -27.90
N TRP A 202 -25.46 -30.67 -27.98
CA TRP A 202 -24.50 -31.15 -28.97
C TRP A 202 -24.25 -32.66 -28.86
N LYS A 203 -24.09 -33.18 -27.64
CA LYS A 203 -23.93 -34.61 -27.38
C LYS A 203 -25.14 -35.42 -27.89
N LYS A 204 -26.36 -34.92 -27.67
CA LYS A 204 -27.60 -35.55 -28.15
C LYS A 204 -27.69 -35.56 -29.68
N THR A 205 -27.39 -34.44 -30.34
CA THR A 205 -27.39 -34.35 -31.80
C THR A 205 -26.31 -35.24 -32.40
N LYS A 206 -25.11 -35.26 -31.82
CA LYS A 206 -24.00 -36.11 -32.25
C LYS A 206 -24.33 -37.60 -32.15
N SER A 207 -24.94 -38.05 -31.05
CA SER A 207 -25.35 -39.44 -30.90
C SER A 207 -26.46 -39.82 -31.90
N GLY A 208 -27.44 -38.95 -32.12
CA GLY A 208 -28.47 -39.13 -33.14
C GLY A 208 -27.90 -39.25 -34.56
N ASN A 209 -26.97 -38.36 -34.93
CA ASN A 209 -26.29 -38.42 -36.22
C ASN A 209 -25.45 -39.69 -36.37
N ASN A 210 -24.76 -40.14 -35.31
CA ASN A 210 -24.00 -41.39 -35.32
C ASN A 210 -24.89 -42.62 -35.59
N ILE A 211 -26.10 -42.65 -35.01
CA ILE A 211 -27.08 -43.71 -35.30
C ILE A 211 -27.50 -43.68 -36.77
N ARG A 212 -27.77 -42.49 -37.33
CA ARG A 212 -28.13 -42.32 -38.74
C ARG A 212 -27.01 -42.78 -39.68
N ILE A 213 -25.77 -42.40 -39.39
CA ILE A 213 -24.58 -42.82 -40.15
C ILE A 213 -24.49 -44.35 -40.16
N LYS A 214 -24.55 -44.99 -38.98
CA LYS A 214 -24.54 -46.47 -38.88
C LYS A 214 -25.69 -47.15 -39.63
N ALA A 215 -26.86 -46.51 -39.72
CA ALA A 215 -27.97 -47.03 -40.51
C ALA A 215 -27.70 -46.95 -42.01
N ILE A 216 -27.16 -45.81 -42.48
CA ILE A 216 -26.77 -45.61 -43.89
C ILE A 216 -25.64 -46.57 -44.27
N ASP A 217 -24.62 -46.73 -43.42
CA ASP A 217 -23.51 -47.65 -43.68
C ASP A 217 -23.99 -49.10 -43.85
N ARG A 218 -24.95 -49.54 -43.01
CA ARG A 218 -25.58 -50.86 -43.15
C ARG A 218 -26.30 -51.00 -44.50
N LYS A 219 -27.09 -50.00 -44.89
CA LYS A 219 -27.81 -50.00 -46.18
C LYS A 219 -26.84 -50.03 -47.36
N ILE A 220 -25.78 -49.20 -47.34
CA ILE A 220 -24.74 -49.21 -48.39
C ILE A 220 -24.08 -50.59 -48.49
N ASN A 221 -23.82 -51.24 -47.35
CA ASN A 221 -23.22 -52.57 -47.35
C ASN A 221 -24.18 -53.65 -47.92
N GLU A 222 -25.47 -53.54 -47.65
CA GLU A 222 -26.51 -54.40 -48.25
C GLU A 222 -26.60 -54.17 -49.77
N ASP A 223 -26.70 -52.93 -50.22
CA ASP A 223 -26.75 -52.57 -51.64
C ASP A 223 -25.49 -53.06 -52.39
N ARG A 224 -24.31 -52.98 -51.76
CA ARG A 224 -23.06 -53.54 -52.32
C ARG A 224 -23.11 -55.05 -52.50
N LYS A 225 -23.67 -55.79 -51.53
CA LYS A 225 -23.84 -57.25 -51.65
C LYS A 225 -24.78 -57.59 -52.81
N LEU A 226 -25.90 -56.88 -52.93
CA LEU A 226 -26.84 -57.05 -54.04
C LEU A 226 -26.20 -56.73 -55.39
N LEU A 227 -25.39 -55.67 -55.48
CA LEU A 227 -24.65 -55.33 -56.69
C LEU A 227 -23.69 -56.45 -57.11
N ILE A 228 -22.93 -57.01 -56.17
CA ILE A 228 -22.01 -58.14 -56.44
C ILE A 228 -22.80 -59.35 -56.95
N TYR A 229 -23.91 -59.69 -56.29
CA TYR A 229 -24.78 -60.79 -56.70
C TYR A 229 -25.32 -60.60 -58.12
N ASN A 230 -25.88 -59.42 -58.42
CA ASN A 230 -26.37 -59.09 -59.75
C ASN A 230 -25.26 -59.14 -60.80
N LYS A 231 -24.05 -58.67 -60.48
CA LYS A 231 -22.90 -58.74 -61.38
C LYS A 231 -22.52 -60.18 -61.71
N ILE A 232 -22.56 -61.09 -60.73
CA ILE A 232 -22.31 -62.52 -60.96
C ILE A 232 -23.36 -63.10 -61.91
N ILE A 233 -24.65 -62.83 -61.67
CA ILE A 233 -25.73 -63.28 -62.56
C ILE A 233 -25.55 -62.74 -63.98
N CYS A 234 -25.24 -61.45 -64.14
CA CYS A 234 -25.00 -60.87 -65.46
C CYS A 234 -23.84 -61.55 -66.19
N ILE A 235 -22.74 -61.85 -65.49
CA ILE A 235 -21.60 -62.59 -66.06
C ILE A 235 -22.03 -64.00 -66.49
N GLN A 236 -22.83 -64.69 -65.67
CA GLN A 236 -23.34 -66.02 -65.99
C GLN A 236 -24.21 -66.01 -67.26
N ILE A 237 -25.20 -65.11 -67.33
CA ILE A 237 -26.07 -64.95 -68.49
C ILE A 237 -25.26 -64.56 -69.74
N LEU A 238 -24.31 -63.64 -69.62
CA LEU A 238 -23.43 -63.27 -70.74
C LEU A 238 -22.63 -64.48 -71.25
N THR A 239 -22.14 -65.32 -70.34
CA THR A 239 -21.42 -66.55 -70.71
C THR A 239 -22.33 -67.53 -71.45
N GLU A 240 -23.56 -67.75 -70.97
CA GLU A 240 -24.56 -68.61 -71.64
C GLU A 240 -24.92 -68.08 -73.04
N ILE A 241 -25.11 -66.77 -73.20
CA ILE A 241 -25.37 -66.13 -74.51
C ILE A 241 -24.19 -66.32 -75.46
N ILE A 242 -22.95 -66.15 -74.99
CA ILE A 242 -21.75 -66.33 -75.82
C ILE A 242 -21.64 -67.77 -76.31
N VAL A 243 -21.89 -68.76 -75.44
CA VAL A 243 -21.88 -70.18 -75.82
C VAL A 243 -22.94 -70.44 -76.89
N LEU A 244 -24.18 -70.00 -76.68
CA LEU A 244 -25.27 -70.18 -77.65
C LEU A 244 -24.96 -69.50 -78.99
N PHE A 245 -24.34 -68.33 -78.97
CA PHE A 245 -23.93 -67.61 -80.17
C PHE A 245 -22.84 -68.36 -80.95
N LEU A 246 -21.86 -68.95 -80.25
CA LEU A 246 -20.82 -69.77 -80.86
C LEU A 246 -21.40 -71.04 -81.47
N ASP A 247 -22.29 -71.74 -80.76
CA ASP A 247 -22.99 -72.93 -81.26
C ASP A 247 -23.83 -72.61 -82.50
N PHE A 248 -24.59 -71.50 -82.47
CA PHE A 248 -25.36 -71.04 -83.63
C PHE A 248 -24.46 -70.66 -84.80
N SER A 249 -23.33 -69.98 -84.54
CA SER A 249 -22.36 -69.62 -85.59
C SER A 249 -21.76 -70.86 -86.23
N LEU A 250 -21.44 -71.88 -85.44
CA LEU A 250 -20.95 -73.17 -85.94
C LEU A 250 -22.00 -73.88 -86.79
N PHE A 251 -23.25 -73.93 -86.31
CA PHE A 251 -24.38 -74.47 -87.05
C PHE A 251 -24.61 -73.75 -88.38
N LEU A 252 -24.53 -72.41 -88.40
CA LEU A 252 -24.66 -71.62 -89.63
C LEU A 252 -23.55 -71.95 -90.64
N VAL A 253 -22.30 -72.07 -90.18
CA VAL A 253 -21.17 -72.48 -91.03
C VAL A 253 -21.39 -73.87 -91.62
N PHE A 254 -21.91 -74.81 -90.83
CA PHE A 254 -22.24 -76.15 -91.28
C PHE A 254 -23.32 -76.15 -92.37
N ASN A 255 -24.47 -75.51 -92.12
CA ASN A 255 -25.55 -75.41 -93.13
C ASN A 255 -25.10 -74.68 -94.40
N ARG A 256 -24.18 -73.70 -94.28
CA ARG A 256 -23.62 -73.03 -95.45
C ARG A 256 -22.81 -73.99 -96.31
N LYS A 257 -22.03 -74.90 -95.71
CA LYS A 257 -21.30 -75.94 -96.43
C LYS A 257 -22.25 -76.95 -97.10
N GLU A 258 -23.26 -77.43 -96.37
CA GLU A 258 -24.26 -78.33 -96.94
C GLU A 258 -25.01 -77.68 -98.12
N LEU A 259 -25.36 -76.39 -98.01
CA LEU A 259 -25.98 -75.65 -99.09
C LEU A 259 -25.04 -75.56 -100.32
N GLU A 260 -23.75 -75.31 -100.12
CA GLU A 260 -22.75 -75.28 -101.19
C GLU A 260 -22.60 -76.65 -101.87
N GLU A 261 -22.61 -77.74 -101.11
CA GLU A 261 -22.62 -79.11 -101.64
C GLU A 261 -23.87 -79.39 -102.48
N ILE A 262 -25.07 -79.03 -101.99
CA ILE A 262 -26.33 -79.19 -102.73
C ILE A 262 -26.33 -78.35 -104.00
N GLN A 263 -25.84 -77.11 -103.95
CA GLN A 263 -25.72 -76.25 -105.13
C GLN A 263 -24.78 -76.86 -106.18
N ASN A 264 -23.67 -77.46 -105.75
CA ASN A 264 -22.75 -78.17 -106.65
C ASN A 264 -23.41 -79.40 -107.27
N LEU A 265 -24.13 -80.21 -106.50
CA LEU A 265 -24.90 -81.35 -107.01
C LEU A 265 -25.99 -80.93 -108.00
N CYS A 266 -26.72 -79.84 -107.73
CA CYS A 266 -27.71 -79.32 -108.66
C CYS A 266 -27.08 -78.87 -109.98
N ARG A 267 -25.91 -78.23 -109.92
CA ARG A 267 -25.15 -77.83 -111.10
C ARG A 267 -24.74 -79.04 -111.94
N GLN A 268 -24.22 -80.08 -111.28
CA GLN A 268 -23.89 -81.34 -111.93
C GLN A 268 -25.12 -81.98 -112.58
N ASN A 269 -26.25 -82.03 -111.87
CA ASN A 269 -27.49 -82.60 -112.41
C ASN A 269 -28.00 -81.83 -113.64
N ILE A 270 -27.89 -80.50 -113.65
CA ILE A 270 -28.23 -79.68 -114.83
C ILE A 270 -27.29 -80.03 -115.99
N GLU A 271 -26.00 -80.19 -115.73
CA GLU A 271 -25.02 -80.60 -116.74
C GLU A 271 -25.34 -82.00 -117.29
N ASP A 272 -25.61 -82.97 -116.42
CA ASP A 272 -26.02 -84.33 -116.79
C ASP A 272 -27.34 -84.32 -117.59
N ARG A 273 -28.34 -83.52 -117.20
CA ARG A 273 -29.59 -83.35 -117.96
C ARG A 273 -29.35 -82.71 -119.32
N THR A 274 -28.41 -81.77 -119.41
CA THR A 274 -28.03 -81.14 -120.67
C THR A 274 -27.36 -82.16 -121.60
N GLN A 275 -26.45 -82.98 -121.05
CA GLN A 275 -25.85 -84.11 -121.77
C GLN A 275 -26.92 -85.13 -122.21
N GLN A 276 -27.88 -85.45 -121.35
CA GLN A 276 -28.98 -86.34 -121.67
C GLN A 276 -29.89 -85.77 -122.76
N ALA A 277 -30.21 -84.48 -122.73
CA ALA A 277 -30.98 -83.80 -123.77
C ALA A 277 -30.25 -83.80 -125.12
N GLU A 278 -28.92 -83.63 -125.11
CA GLU A 278 -28.10 -83.74 -126.32
C GLU A 278 -28.10 -85.16 -126.89
N LEU A 279 -27.98 -86.18 -126.02
CA LEU A 279 -28.13 -87.59 -126.42
C LEU A 279 -29.51 -87.89 -127.02
N ILE A 280 -30.59 -87.34 -126.43
CA ILE A 280 -31.95 -87.48 -126.96
C ILE A 280 -32.03 -86.85 -128.36
N LYS A 281 -31.49 -85.63 -128.55
CA LYS A 281 -31.44 -85.01 -129.89
C LYS A 281 -30.69 -85.86 -130.90
N GLN A 282 -29.56 -86.45 -130.52
CA GLN A 282 -28.81 -87.35 -131.39
C GLN A 282 -29.62 -88.60 -131.76
N LEU A 283 -30.32 -89.19 -130.78
CA LEU A 283 -31.24 -90.30 -131.00
C LEU A 283 -32.41 -89.93 -131.92
N GLU A 284 -33.02 -88.75 -131.72
CA GLU A 284 -34.09 -88.24 -132.58
C GLU A 284 -33.61 -87.99 -134.01
N ALA A 285 -32.42 -87.40 -134.18
CA ALA A 285 -31.80 -87.21 -135.49
C ALA A 285 -31.52 -88.54 -136.19
N LEU A 286 -30.96 -89.52 -135.47
CA LEU A 286 -30.73 -90.87 -135.99
C LEU A 286 -32.04 -91.56 -136.36
N ASN A 287 -33.10 -91.40 -135.55
CA ASN A 287 -34.41 -91.96 -135.82
C ASN A 287 -35.06 -91.30 -137.06
N ALA A 288 -34.91 -89.98 -137.22
CA ALA A 288 -35.35 -89.26 -138.40
C ALA A 288 -34.60 -89.71 -139.67
N ASP A 289 -33.28 -89.89 -139.58
CA ASP A 289 -32.47 -90.45 -140.67
C ASP A 289 -32.91 -91.89 -141.00
N THR A 290 -33.22 -92.69 -139.98
CA THR A 290 -33.73 -94.06 -140.17
C THR A 290 -35.09 -94.06 -140.88
N GLN A 291 -36.02 -93.20 -140.45
CA GLN A 291 -37.32 -93.03 -141.12
C GLN A 291 -37.17 -92.54 -142.55
N LYS A 292 -36.24 -91.63 -142.83
CA LYS A 292 -35.93 -91.16 -144.19
C LYS A 292 -35.40 -92.29 -145.07
N VAL A 293 -34.48 -93.11 -144.58
CA VAL A 293 -33.98 -94.30 -145.31
C VAL A 293 -35.11 -95.28 -145.59
N LEU A 294 -36.02 -95.51 -144.64
CA LEU A 294 -37.21 -96.33 -144.86
C LEU A 294 -38.11 -95.73 -145.95
N GLN A 295 -38.32 -94.41 -145.94
CA GLN A 295 -39.09 -93.71 -146.97
C GLN A 295 -38.42 -93.78 -148.35
N ASP A 296 -37.08 -93.64 -148.40
CA ASP A 296 -36.30 -93.79 -149.63
C ASP A 296 -36.35 -95.23 -150.15
N GLN A 297 -36.37 -96.23 -149.26
CA GLN A 297 -36.62 -97.63 -149.61
C GLN A 297 -38.05 -97.86 -150.12
N GLU A 298 -39.07 -97.26 -149.51
CA GLU A 298 -40.44 -97.28 -150.01
C GLU A 298 -40.56 -96.61 -151.38
N TYR A 299 -39.86 -95.49 -151.60
CA TYR A 299 -39.80 -94.80 -152.89
C TYR A 299 -39.08 -95.66 -153.95
N ALA A 300 -37.97 -96.31 -153.60
CA ALA A 300 -37.27 -97.23 -154.48
C ALA A 300 -38.12 -98.47 -154.82
N HIS A 301 -38.87 -99.00 -153.85
CA HIS A 301 -39.82 -100.10 -154.07
C HIS A 301 -40.98 -99.67 -154.99
N THR A 302 -41.50 -98.46 -154.81
CA THR A 302 -42.56 -97.88 -155.65
C THR A 302 -42.05 -97.60 -157.07
N ALA A 303 -40.83 -97.09 -157.22
CA ALA A 303 -40.17 -96.90 -158.52
C ALA A 303 -39.94 -98.24 -159.23
N LYS A 304 -39.51 -99.28 -158.51
CA LYS A 304 -39.34 -100.65 -159.03
C LYS A 304 -40.68 -101.26 -159.50
N THR A 305 -41.74 -101.05 -158.73
CA THR A 305 -43.11 -101.51 -159.08
C THR A 305 -43.65 -100.79 -160.32
N THR A 306 -43.29 -99.52 -160.50
CA THR A 306 -43.69 -98.70 -161.65
C THR A 306 -42.93 -99.11 -162.93
N TYR A 307 -41.63 -99.38 -162.83
CA TYR A 307 -40.82 -99.92 -163.94
C TYR A 307 -41.30 -101.31 -164.38
N GLN A 308 -41.70 -102.16 -163.44
CA GLN A 308 -42.31 -103.46 -163.76
C GLN A 308 -43.62 -103.32 -164.54
N LYS A 309 -44.47 -102.33 -164.25
CA LYS A 309 -45.71 -102.09 -165.01
C LYS A 309 -45.48 -101.55 -166.43
N VAL A 310 -44.44 -100.74 -166.65
CA VAL A 310 -44.16 -100.14 -167.97
C VAL A 310 -43.56 -101.16 -168.95
N CYS A 311 -42.67 -102.05 -168.50
CA CYS A 311 -42.07 -103.07 -169.38
C CYS A 311 -43.07 -104.13 -169.88
N TYR A 312 -44.11 -104.46 -169.10
CA TYR A 312 -45.18 -105.36 -169.58
C TYR A 312 -46.11 -104.70 -170.63
N SER A 313 -46.09 -103.38 -170.78
CA SER A 313 -46.96 -102.65 -171.71
C SER A 313 -46.37 -102.39 -173.11
N ILE A 314 -45.06 -102.64 -173.31
CA ILE A 314 -44.39 -102.44 -174.61
C ILE A 314 -44.31 -103.72 -175.45
N VAL A 315 -44.56 -104.91 -174.88
CA VAL A 315 -44.51 -106.21 -175.60
C VAL A 315 -45.80 -106.54 -176.37
N ILE A 316 -46.83 -105.67 -176.38
CA ILE A 316 -48.13 -105.94 -177.05
C ILE A 316 -48.42 -105.03 -178.27
N LYS A 317 -47.51 -104.14 -178.69
CA LYS A 317 -47.62 -103.46 -180.00
C LYS A 317 -46.27 -103.27 -180.68
N LEU A 318 -46.09 -104.06 -181.76
CA LEU A 318 -45.03 -104.16 -182.77
C LEU A 318 -43.90 -105.15 -182.48
#